data_AF-N9WAA1-F1
#
_entry.id   AF-N9WAA1-F1
#
_cell.length_a   1.000
_cell.length_b   1.000
_cell.length_c   1.000
_cell.angle_alpha   90.00
_cell.angle_beta   90.00
_cell.angle_gamma   90.00
#
_symmetry.space_group_name_H-M   'P 1'
#
loop_
_entity.id
_entity.type
_entity.pdbx_description
1 polymer ?
#
loop_
_entity_poly.entity_id
_entity_poly.type
_entity_poly.pdbx_seq_one_letter_code
_entity_poly.pdbx_strand_id
1 'polypeptide(L)'
;MIKKNLDILIGLSPDSNVSIGEELEYIKVALLYGDNITLVSPKSLLFLGVSCILGMNERQTYRYLIDMIKGIEKDEYKREQYENIFQQYTAIKRKKHKNMQELLLIKQIEIQFNSSIEEYKNKIIEMFGEESILQFISAMNTNRLVVDTLNIEENNEFFNDRLIEEFFNKVSSTVVSGNKYPIYNKSTVDLLRSAIKEGKIQVPSYSNSNIKNANVASDLILRLPVFENSTVDEIIDIRKELDKYVNNFRGAIVDYSEKIKSEPWTNEFEHEAYNLFLKEVNPKIMAIDEEVKANKLLYKMVEKNLKNPISFATPMFGAIISPISNFINLSTTAMLTGASMAGTSLLAYKEWKEKLSQIEQNQLYFYYKSGKIISK
;
A
#
# COMPACT_ATOMS: atom_id res chain seq x y z
N MET A 1 -4.60 -2.91 26.18
CA MET A 1 -5.15 -2.04 25.12
C MET A 1 -5.54 -2.96 23.96
N ILE A 2 -6.82 -3.05 23.61
CA ILE A 2 -7.29 -3.93 22.52
C ILE A 2 -6.94 -3.23 21.21
N LYS A 3 -5.93 -3.73 20.48
CA LYS A 3 -5.61 -3.27 19.13
C LYS A 3 -6.60 -3.94 18.17
N LYS A 4 -7.62 -3.21 17.74
CA LYS A 4 -8.49 -3.67 16.64
C LYS A 4 -7.74 -3.41 15.33
N ASN A 5 -7.47 -4.46 14.56
CA ASN A 5 -6.80 -4.34 13.27
C ASN A 5 -7.75 -3.73 12.23
N LEU A 6 -7.19 -2.92 11.33
CA LEU A 6 -7.92 -2.39 10.18
C LEU A 6 -7.83 -3.38 9.01
N ASP A 7 -8.92 -4.12 8.80
CA ASP A 7 -9.02 -5.14 7.75
C ASP A 7 -9.55 -4.52 6.45
N ILE A 8 -8.65 -4.25 5.51
CA ILE A 8 -8.95 -3.68 4.20
C ILE A 8 -9.26 -4.82 3.22
N LEU A 9 -10.30 -4.61 2.40
CA LEU A 9 -10.53 -5.42 1.22
C LEU A 9 -10.36 -4.54 -0.02
N ILE A 10 -9.50 -4.95 -0.93
CA ILE A 10 -9.35 -4.30 -2.23
C ILE A 10 -10.15 -5.13 -3.22
N GLY A 11 -11.13 -4.53 -3.90
CA GLY A 11 -11.93 -5.19 -4.94
C GLY A 11 -11.76 -4.49 -6.27
N LEU A 12 -11.10 -5.15 -7.22
CA LEU A 12 -10.78 -4.58 -8.53
C LEU A 12 -11.38 -5.45 -9.63
N SER A 13 -12.39 -4.92 -10.29
CA SER A 13 -12.93 -5.48 -11.52
C SER A 13 -11.86 -5.36 -12.61
N PRO A 14 -11.67 -6.39 -13.45
CA PRO A 14 -10.71 -6.34 -14.53
C PRO A 14 -11.07 -5.22 -15.51
N ASP A 15 -10.04 -4.54 -16.01
CA ASP A 15 -10.10 -3.63 -17.15
C ASP A 15 -9.56 -4.32 -18.40
N SER A 16 -9.48 -3.59 -19.52
CA SER A 16 -8.95 -4.14 -20.78
C SER A 16 -7.43 -4.28 -20.78
N ASN A 17 -6.73 -3.83 -19.73
CA ASN A 17 -5.28 -3.86 -19.64
C ASN A 17 -4.81 -5.11 -18.89
N VAL A 18 -3.76 -5.75 -19.39
CA VAL A 18 -3.18 -6.96 -18.77
C VAL A 18 -2.24 -6.60 -17.60
N SER A 19 -1.81 -5.34 -17.49
CA SER A 19 -0.94 -4.86 -16.42
C SER A 19 -1.60 -4.90 -15.03
N ILE A 20 -0.81 -5.24 -14.01
CA ILE A 20 -1.17 -5.18 -12.58
C ILE A 20 -0.86 -3.82 -11.92
N GLY A 21 -0.64 -2.77 -12.72
CA GLY A 21 -0.29 -1.44 -12.19
C GLY A 21 -1.36 -0.84 -11.28
N GLU A 22 -2.64 -0.98 -11.66
CA GLU A 22 -3.77 -0.52 -10.84
C GLU A 22 -3.81 -1.28 -9.51
N GLU A 23 -3.67 -2.62 -9.54
CA GLU A 23 -3.57 -3.45 -8.35
C GLU A 23 -2.47 -2.96 -7.40
N LEU A 24 -1.27 -2.68 -7.92
CA LEU A 24 -0.16 -2.19 -7.13
C LEU A 24 -0.44 -0.84 -6.48
N GLU A 25 -1.13 0.07 -7.17
CA GLU A 25 -1.53 1.36 -6.63
C GLU A 25 -2.45 1.20 -5.41
N TYR A 26 -3.51 0.39 -5.52
CA TYR A 26 -4.41 0.11 -4.40
C TYR A 26 -3.73 -0.67 -3.27
N ILE A 27 -2.82 -1.59 -3.60
CA ILE A 27 -2.01 -2.31 -2.61
C ILE A 27 -1.13 -1.31 -1.84
N LYS A 28 -0.50 -0.35 -2.50
CA LYS A 28 0.29 0.71 -1.84
C LYS A 28 -0.56 1.52 -0.86
N VAL A 29 -1.76 1.95 -1.28
CA VAL A 29 -2.71 2.65 -0.38
C VAL A 29 -3.02 1.79 0.85
N ALA A 30 -3.37 0.53 0.64
CA ALA A 30 -3.74 -0.38 1.72
C ALA A 30 -2.55 -0.74 2.62
N LEU A 31 -1.33 -0.86 2.10
CA LEU A 31 -0.12 -1.10 2.89
C LEU A 31 0.21 0.09 3.78
N LEU A 32 -0.02 1.31 3.30
CA LEU A 32 0.19 2.53 4.05
C LEU A 32 -0.89 2.73 5.14
N TYR A 33 -2.13 2.34 4.90
CA TYR A 33 -3.25 2.64 5.79
C TYR A 33 -3.74 1.47 6.65
N GLY A 34 -3.81 0.27 6.09
CA GLY A 34 -4.41 -0.94 6.68
C GLY A 34 -3.52 -1.66 7.67
N ASP A 35 -4.01 -2.77 8.21
CA ASP A 35 -3.19 -3.74 8.96
C ASP A 35 -3.19 -5.08 8.25
N ASN A 36 -4.38 -5.58 7.88
CA ASN A 36 -4.57 -6.77 7.06
C ASN A 36 -5.26 -6.39 5.75
N ILE A 37 -4.84 -7.00 4.64
CA ILE A 37 -5.26 -6.63 3.30
C ILE A 37 -5.65 -7.91 2.56
N THR A 38 -6.90 -7.95 2.10
CA THR A 38 -7.38 -8.97 1.17
C THR A 38 -7.53 -8.35 -0.21
N LEU A 39 -6.79 -8.85 -1.20
CA LEU A 39 -6.92 -8.43 -2.59
C LEU A 39 -7.82 -9.40 -3.35
N VAL A 40 -8.93 -8.87 -3.87
CA VAL A 40 -9.92 -9.57 -4.67
C VAL A 40 -9.83 -8.98 -6.08
N SER A 41 -8.96 -9.55 -6.91
CA SER A 41 -8.76 -9.14 -8.30
C SER A 41 -8.57 -10.38 -9.18
N PRO A 42 -9.45 -10.62 -10.17
CA PRO A 42 -9.25 -11.67 -11.16
C PRO A 42 -7.88 -11.57 -11.85
N LYS A 43 -7.42 -10.34 -12.13
CA LYS A 43 -6.13 -10.09 -12.76
C LYS A 43 -4.95 -10.49 -11.87
N SER A 44 -5.01 -10.17 -10.57
CA SER A 44 -4.01 -10.61 -9.59
C SER A 44 -3.95 -12.12 -9.44
N LEU A 45 -5.11 -12.79 -9.50
CA LEU A 45 -5.16 -14.25 -9.44
C LEU A 45 -4.47 -14.88 -10.66
N LEU A 46 -4.72 -14.33 -11.85
CA LEU A 46 -4.03 -14.75 -13.09
C LEU A 46 -2.54 -14.48 -13.00
N PHE A 47 -2.16 -13.30 -12.53
CA PHE A 47 -0.77 -12.93 -12.30
C PHE A 47 -0.08 -13.94 -11.38
N LEU A 48 -0.69 -14.34 -10.26
CA LEU A 48 -0.15 -15.37 -9.37
C LEU A 48 -0.02 -16.73 -10.06
N GLY A 49 -1.03 -17.13 -10.84
CA GLY A 49 -1.00 -18.37 -11.60
C GLY A 49 0.18 -18.44 -12.57
N VAL A 50 0.47 -17.37 -13.29
CA VAL A 50 1.56 -17.36 -14.29
C VAL A 50 2.93 -17.07 -13.66
N SER A 51 3.01 -16.21 -12.64
CA SER A 51 4.28 -15.80 -12.01
C SER A 51 4.87 -16.85 -11.06
N CYS A 52 4.10 -17.87 -10.64
CA CYS A 52 4.57 -18.89 -9.72
C CYS A 52 5.85 -19.61 -10.20
N ILE A 53 6.06 -19.72 -11.53
CA ILE A 53 7.24 -20.33 -12.14
C ILE A 53 8.54 -19.59 -11.80
N LEU A 54 8.49 -18.28 -11.51
CA LEU A 54 9.69 -17.46 -11.28
C LEU A 54 10.47 -17.88 -10.02
N GLY A 55 9.78 -18.44 -9.02
CA GLY A 55 10.39 -18.90 -7.76
C GLY A 55 10.64 -20.41 -7.66
N MET A 56 10.25 -21.17 -8.68
CA MET A 56 10.35 -22.64 -8.67
C MET A 56 11.75 -23.13 -9.04
N ASN A 57 12.18 -24.24 -8.45
CA ASN A 57 13.36 -24.95 -8.95
C ASN A 57 13.04 -25.71 -10.24
N GLU A 58 14.08 -26.09 -10.99
CA GLU A 58 13.98 -26.80 -12.29
C GLU A 58 12.92 -27.93 -12.28
N ARG A 59 12.97 -28.82 -11.28
CA ARG A 59 12.05 -29.95 -11.18
C ARG A 59 10.59 -29.52 -10.94
N GLN A 60 10.38 -28.51 -10.10
CA GLN A 60 9.05 -27.95 -9.84
C GLN A 60 8.51 -27.28 -11.10
N THR A 61 9.32 -26.47 -11.77
CA THR A 61 8.95 -25.80 -13.03
C THR A 61 8.56 -26.81 -14.10
N TYR A 62 9.33 -27.89 -14.27
CA TYR A 62 9.04 -28.90 -15.28
C TYR A 62 7.74 -29.64 -14.99
N ARG A 63 7.48 -29.98 -13.72
CA ARG A 63 6.20 -30.60 -13.31
C ARG A 63 5.03 -29.66 -13.58
N TYR A 64 5.14 -28.41 -13.14
CA TYR A 64 4.10 -27.40 -13.33
C TYR A 64 3.75 -27.18 -14.80
N LEU A 65 4.75 -27.03 -15.67
CA LEU A 65 4.52 -26.86 -17.11
C LEU A 65 3.80 -28.06 -17.73
N ILE A 66 4.11 -29.28 -17.30
CA ILE A 66 3.46 -30.49 -17.81
C ILE A 66 2.02 -30.58 -17.34
N ASP A 67 1.76 -30.26 -16.07
CA ASP A 67 0.40 -30.23 -15.53
C ASP A 67 -0.44 -29.14 -16.24
N MET A 68 0.15 -27.97 -16.49
CA MET A 68 -0.47 -26.90 -17.29
C MET A 68 -0.77 -27.35 -18.73
N ILE A 69 0.20 -27.96 -19.44
CA ILE A 69 0.01 -28.48 -20.79
C ILE A 69 -1.10 -29.53 -20.79
N LYS A 70 -1.15 -30.43 -19.79
CA LYS A 70 -2.20 -31.44 -19.66
C LYS A 70 -3.58 -30.85 -19.38
N GLY A 71 -3.66 -29.69 -18.72
CA GLY A 71 -4.91 -28.97 -18.50
C GLY A 71 -5.48 -28.37 -19.79
N ILE A 72 -4.61 -27.96 -20.72
CA ILE A 72 -5.01 -27.29 -21.97
C ILE A 72 -5.15 -28.27 -23.15
N GLU A 73 -4.33 -29.33 -23.17
CA GLU A 73 -4.32 -30.32 -24.24
C GLU A 73 -5.57 -31.20 -24.17
N LYS A 74 -6.33 -31.22 -25.27
CA LYS A 74 -7.58 -32.00 -25.36
C LYS A 74 -7.30 -33.42 -25.82
N ASP A 75 -6.21 -33.66 -26.53
CA ASP A 75 -5.79 -34.98 -27.01
C ASP A 75 -5.22 -35.84 -25.85
N GLU A 76 -5.89 -36.95 -25.55
CA GLU A 76 -5.51 -37.87 -24.47
C GLU A 76 -4.15 -38.55 -24.73
N TYR A 77 -3.84 -38.88 -25.99
CA TYR A 77 -2.58 -39.51 -26.35
C TYR A 77 -1.40 -38.58 -26.12
N LYS A 78 -1.53 -37.30 -26.50
CA LYS A 78 -0.49 -36.29 -26.26
C LYS A 78 -0.29 -36.05 -24.76
N ARG A 79 -1.37 -36.00 -23.98
CA ARG A 79 -1.31 -35.86 -22.51
C ARG A 79 -0.50 -36.98 -21.87
N GLU A 80 -0.72 -38.23 -22.30
CA GLU A 80 0.04 -39.38 -21.81
C GLU A 80 1.52 -39.31 -22.23
N GLN A 81 1.82 -38.85 -23.44
CA GLN A 81 3.21 -38.67 -23.89
C GLN A 81 3.99 -37.68 -23.02
N TYR A 82 3.40 -36.53 -22.68
CA TYR A 82 4.07 -35.55 -21.82
C TYR A 82 4.36 -36.11 -20.42
N GLU A 83 3.43 -36.86 -19.84
CA GLU A 83 3.65 -37.51 -18.53
C GLU A 83 4.77 -38.57 -18.62
N ASN A 84 4.79 -39.36 -19.69
CA ASN A 84 5.82 -40.38 -19.90
C ASN A 84 7.23 -39.77 -20.02
N ILE A 85 7.37 -38.69 -20.81
CA ILE A 85 8.64 -37.96 -20.92
C ILE A 85 9.12 -37.47 -19.55
N PHE A 86 8.23 -36.93 -18.72
CA PHE A 86 8.58 -36.49 -17.36
C PHE A 86 8.99 -37.63 -16.43
N GLN A 87 8.26 -38.75 -16.48
CA GLN A 87 8.58 -39.93 -15.69
C GLN A 87 9.95 -40.50 -16.07
N GLN A 88 10.26 -40.57 -17.37
CA GLN A 88 11.58 -40.97 -17.85
C GLN A 88 12.66 -40.00 -17.38
N TYR A 89 12.47 -38.69 -17.55
CA TYR A 89 13.42 -37.67 -17.07
C TYR A 89 13.70 -37.81 -15.56
N THR A 90 12.65 -37.91 -14.75
CA THR A 90 12.80 -38.03 -13.28
C THR A 90 13.44 -39.35 -12.86
N ALA A 91 13.11 -40.46 -13.53
CA ALA A 91 13.72 -41.76 -13.27
C ALA A 91 15.22 -41.75 -13.58
N ILE A 92 15.63 -41.17 -14.72
CA ILE A 92 17.05 -41.10 -15.10
C ILE A 92 17.82 -40.15 -14.18
N LYS A 93 17.28 -38.96 -13.82
CA LYS A 93 17.99 -38.04 -12.89
C LYS A 93 18.32 -38.68 -11.54
N ARG A 94 17.43 -39.55 -11.03
CA ARG A 94 17.59 -40.27 -9.75
C ARG A 94 18.65 -41.37 -9.77
N LYS A 95 19.08 -41.87 -10.94
CA LYS A 95 20.11 -42.93 -11.02
C LYS A 95 21.48 -42.43 -10.53
N LYS A 96 22.15 -43.22 -9.69
CA LYS A 96 23.50 -42.93 -9.17
C LYS A 96 24.57 -42.94 -10.28
N HIS A 97 24.47 -43.89 -11.21
CA HIS A 97 25.33 -43.99 -12.39
C HIS A 97 24.46 -43.91 -13.63
N LYS A 98 24.82 -43.02 -14.56
CA LYS A 98 24.09 -42.76 -15.81
C LYS A 98 24.99 -43.14 -16.98
N ASN A 99 24.45 -43.85 -17.97
CA ASN A 99 25.19 -44.17 -19.18
C ASN A 99 25.21 -42.97 -20.16
N MET A 100 26.01 -43.04 -21.22
CA MET A 100 26.17 -41.93 -22.17
C MET A 100 24.85 -41.55 -22.88
N GLN A 101 24.02 -42.53 -23.23
CA GLN A 101 22.73 -42.29 -23.88
C GLN A 101 21.74 -41.58 -22.94
N GLU A 102 21.71 -42.01 -21.68
CA GLU A 102 20.92 -41.39 -20.62
C GLU A 102 21.35 -39.94 -20.35
N LEU A 103 22.66 -39.67 -20.37
CA LEU A 103 23.19 -38.31 -20.23
C LEU A 103 22.80 -37.43 -21.43
N LEU A 104 22.87 -37.96 -22.65
CA LEU A 104 22.46 -37.23 -23.85
C LEU A 104 20.96 -36.92 -23.84
N LEU A 105 20.12 -37.89 -23.46
CA LEU A 105 18.67 -37.72 -23.37
C LEU A 105 18.29 -36.66 -22.33
N ILE A 106 18.87 -36.71 -21.12
CA ILE A 106 18.66 -35.67 -20.10
C ILE A 106 19.01 -34.31 -20.68
N LYS A 107 20.19 -34.20 -21.30
CA LYS A 107 20.67 -32.92 -21.83
C LYS A 107 19.75 -32.36 -22.93
N GLN A 108 19.21 -33.22 -23.79
CA GLN A 108 18.23 -32.81 -24.81
C GLN A 108 16.93 -32.30 -24.19
N ILE A 109 16.40 -33.02 -23.19
CA ILE A 109 15.19 -32.62 -22.47
C ILE A 109 15.43 -31.29 -21.74
N GLU A 110 16.54 -31.15 -21.00
CA GLU A 110 16.88 -29.93 -20.28
C GLU A 110 17.03 -28.73 -21.23
N ILE A 111 17.67 -28.90 -22.39
CA ILE A 111 17.78 -27.83 -23.40
C ILE A 111 16.40 -27.39 -23.88
N GLN A 112 15.53 -28.34 -24.24
CA GLN A 112 14.17 -28.02 -24.72
C GLN A 112 13.35 -27.32 -23.63
N PHE A 113 13.26 -27.91 -22.44
CA PHE A 113 12.51 -27.33 -21.33
C PHE A 113 13.05 -25.96 -20.94
N ASN A 114 14.37 -25.81 -20.77
CA ASN A 114 14.96 -24.54 -20.38
C ASN A 114 14.72 -23.45 -21.43
N SER A 115 14.80 -23.76 -22.73
CA SER A 115 14.46 -22.80 -23.78
C SER A 115 13.00 -22.34 -23.70
N SER A 116 12.05 -23.28 -23.52
CA SER A 116 10.63 -22.94 -23.37
C SER A 116 10.33 -22.19 -22.08
N ILE A 117 11.03 -22.50 -20.99
CA ILE A 117 10.90 -21.80 -19.70
C ILE A 117 11.41 -20.38 -19.82
N GLU A 118 12.58 -20.17 -20.40
CA GLU A 118 13.12 -18.83 -20.56
C GLU A 118 12.24 -17.99 -21.50
N GLU A 119 11.71 -18.58 -22.58
CA GLU A 119 10.72 -17.91 -23.43
C GLU A 119 9.45 -17.54 -22.63
N TYR A 120 8.95 -18.46 -21.80
CA TYR A 120 7.76 -18.24 -20.97
C TYR A 120 7.99 -17.16 -19.90
N LYS A 121 9.13 -17.19 -19.20
CA LYS A 121 9.53 -16.16 -18.24
C LYS A 121 9.66 -14.80 -18.91
N ASN A 122 10.28 -14.74 -20.09
CA ASN A 122 10.40 -13.49 -20.85
C ASN A 122 9.03 -12.93 -21.23
N LYS A 123 8.07 -13.77 -21.65
CA LYS A 123 6.69 -13.34 -21.92
C LYS A 123 6.00 -12.81 -20.68
N ILE A 124 6.19 -13.43 -19.52
CA ILE A 124 5.64 -12.91 -18.24
C ILE A 124 6.23 -11.54 -17.92
N ILE A 125 7.55 -11.40 -18.04
CA ILE A 125 8.26 -10.15 -17.78
C ILE A 125 7.81 -9.07 -18.77
N GLU A 126 7.64 -9.40 -20.04
CA GLU A 126 7.12 -8.49 -21.07
C GLU A 126 5.67 -8.07 -20.78
N MET A 127 4.84 -9.00 -20.32
CA MET A 127 3.40 -8.78 -20.10
C MET A 127 3.11 -7.97 -18.84
N PHE A 128 3.86 -8.17 -17.75
CA PHE A 128 3.59 -7.51 -16.46
C PHE A 128 4.65 -6.48 -16.05
N GLY A 129 5.84 -6.54 -16.64
CA GLY A 129 6.99 -5.74 -16.22
C GLY A 129 7.73 -6.38 -15.04
N GLU A 130 9.05 -6.47 -15.14
CA GLU A 130 9.92 -7.00 -14.08
C GLU A 130 9.73 -6.25 -12.75
N GLU A 131 9.66 -4.91 -12.83
CA GLU A 131 9.48 -4.06 -11.65
C GLU A 131 8.16 -4.33 -10.94
N SER A 132 7.04 -4.43 -11.68
CA SER A 132 5.72 -4.73 -11.13
C SER A 132 5.71 -6.09 -10.42
N ILE A 133 6.38 -7.08 -11.01
CA ILE A 133 6.51 -8.42 -10.42
C ILE A 133 7.23 -8.34 -9.07
N LEU A 134 8.38 -7.67 -9.02
CA LEU A 134 9.16 -7.52 -7.79
C LEU A 134 8.37 -6.77 -6.71
N GLN A 135 7.68 -5.69 -7.09
CA GLN A 135 6.84 -4.93 -6.16
C GLN A 135 5.68 -5.77 -5.60
N PHE A 136 5.03 -6.58 -6.43
CA PHE A 136 3.96 -7.47 -5.99
C PHE A 136 4.47 -8.55 -5.01
N ILE A 137 5.63 -9.14 -5.31
CA ILE A 137 6.28 -10.12 -4.43
C ILE A 137 6.65 -9.45 -3.09
N SER A 138 7.20 -8.23 -3.12
CA SER A 138 7.49 -7.47 -1.89
C SER A 138 6.23 -7.28 -1.04
N ALA A 139 5.12 -6.86 -1.66
CA ALA A 139 3.85 -6.70 -0.96
C ALA A 139 3.39 -8.00 -0.29
N MET A 140 3.47 -9.14 -0.99
CA MET A 140 3.12 -10.46 -0.45
C MET A 140 4.01 -10.86 0.74
N ASN A 141 5.31 -10.56 0.68
CA ASN A 141 6.28 -10.89 1.74
C ASN A 141 6.04 -10.14 3.06
N THR A 142 5.19 -9.11 3.06
CA THR A 142 4.83 -8.38 4.29
C THR A 142 4.00 -9.22 5.28
N ASN A 143 3.43 -10.35 4.84
CA ASN A 143 2.41 -11.12 5.55
C ASN A 143 1.15 -10.31 5.92
N ARG A 144 0.96 -9.13 5.31
CA ARG A 144 -0.22 -8.28 5.46
C ARG A 144 -1.15 -8.36 4.26
N LEU A 145 -0.62 -8.70 3.09
CA LEU A 145 -1.37 -8.91 1.85
C LEU A 145 -1.67 -10.40 1.64
N VAL A 146 -2.95 -10.70 1.40
CA VAL A 146 -3.41 -12.01 0.93
C VAL A 146 -4.24 -11.79 -0.33
N VAL A 147 -3.93 -12.52 -1.40
CA VAL A 147 -4.77 -12.57 -2.59
C VAL A 147 -5.85 -13.62 -2.40
N ASP A 148 -7.10 -13.22 -2.60
CA ASP A 148 -8.24 -14.12 -2.54
C ASP A 148 -8.29 -14.99 -3.79
N THR A 149 -8.44 -16.30 -3.61
CA THR A 149 -8.46 -17.28 -4.70
C THR A 149 -9.83 -17.38 -5.39
N LEU A 150 -10.81 -16.60 -4.93
CA LEU A 150 -12.17 -16.56 -5.49
C LEU A 150 -12.86 -17.93 -5.49
N ASN A 151 -12.50 -18.80 -4.53
CA ASN A 151 -12.99 -20.18 -4.44
C ASN A 151 -12.87 -20.99 -5.74
N ILE A 152 -11.93 -20.64 -6.61
CA ILE A 152 -11.68 -21.38 -7.84
C ILE A 152 -10.84 -22.60 -7.47
N GLU A 153 -11.43 -23.79 -7.64
CA GLU A 153 -10.70 -25.05 -7.56
C GLU A 153 -9.65 -25.10 -8.68
N GLU A 154 -8.49 -25.72 -8.43
CA GLU A 154 -7.35 -25.84 -9.38
C GLU A 154 -7.69 -26.55 -10.71
N ASN A 155 -8.94 -26.95 -10.93
CA ASN A 155 -9.40 -27.69 -12.10
C ASN A 155 -9.87 -26.78 -13.25
N ASN A 156 -8.90 -26.44 -14.11
CA ASN A 156 -8.96 -26.35 -15.58
C ASN A 156 -9.89 -25.40 -16.34
N GLU A 157 -10.68 -24.53 -15.73
CA GLU A 157 -11.30 -23.41 -16.45
C GLU A 157 -10.88 -22.07 -15.86
N PHE A 158 -9.66 -21.63 -16.21
CA PHE A 158 -9.03 -20.39 -15.74
C PHE A 158 -9.84 -19.11 -16.06
N PHE A 159 -10.85 -19.19 -16.92
CA PHE A 159 -11.75 -18.10 -17.25
C PHE A 159 -13.15 -18.64 -17.58
N ASN A 160 -14.08 -18.51 -16.64
CA ASN A 160 -15.48 -18.78 -16.87
C ASN A 160 -16.30 -17.69 -16.17
N ASP A 161 -17.57 -17.52 -16.54
CA ASP A 161 -18.55 -16.64 -15.89
C ASP A 161 -18.55 -16.79 -14.36
N ARG A 162 -18.19 -17.99 -13.87
CA ARG A 162 -17.98 -18.29 -12.45
C ARG A 162 -16.93 -17.42 -11.76
N LEU A 163 -15.81 -17.08 -12.40
CA LEU A 163 -14.78 -16.19 -11.82
C LEU A 163 -15.34 -14.80 -11.58
N ILE A 164 -16.13 -14.29 -12.53
CA ILE A 164 -16.79 -12.98 -12.43
C ILE A 164 -17.89 -13.01 -11.37
N GLU A 165 -18.65 -14.11 -11.30
CA GLU A 165 -19.68 -14.32 -10.28
C GLU A 165 -19.09 -14.36 -8.87
N GLU A 166 -18.03 -15.14 -8.64
CA GLU A 166 -17.34 -15.22 -7.34
C GLU A 166 -16.72 -13.88 -6.95
N PHE A 167 -16.10 -13.17 -7.90
CA PHE A 167 -15.63 -11.80 -7.68
C PHE A 167 -16.78 -10.89 -7.20
N PHE A 168 -17.88 -10.87 -7.94
CA PHE A 168 -19.04 -10.05 -7.61
C PHE A 168 -19.65 -10.42 -6.24
N ASN A 169 -19.77 -11.71 -5.95
CA ASN A 169 -20.25 -12.21 -4.66
C ASN A 169 -19.35 -11.76 -3.51
N LYS A 170 -18.03 -11.73 -3.72
CA LYS A 170 -17.08 -11.29 -2.69
C LYS A 170 -17.17 -9.78 -2.41
N VAL A 171 -17.18 -8.95 -3.44
CA VAL A 171 -17.27 -7.49 -3.26
C VAL A 171 -18.64 -7.06 -2.71
N SER A 172 -19.72 -7.71 -3.17
CA SER A 172 -21.07 -7.43 -2.67
C SER A 172 -21.29 -7.88 -1.22
N SER A 173 -20.87 -9.10 -0.86
CA SER A 173 -20.98 -9.60 0.52
C SER A 173 -20.16 -8.77 1.52
N THR A 174 -19.05 -8.19 1.08
CA THR A 174 -18.25 -7.26 1.89
C THR A 174 -19.04 -5.98 2.20
N VAL A 175 -19.73 -5.43 1.20
CA VAL A 175 -20.62 -4.27 1.38
C VAL A 175 -21.83 -4.61 2.26
N VAL A 176 -22.36 -5.83 2.20
CA VAL A 176 -23.51 -6.20 3.04
C VAL A 176 -23.10 -6.47 4.49
N SER A 177 -21.98 -7.15 4.72
CA SER A 177 -21.53 -7.53 6.06
C SER A 177 -21.02 -6.34 6.88
N GLY A 178 -20.41 -5.34 6.24
CA GLY A 178 -19.89 -4.13 6.90
C GLY A 178 -18.74 -4.39 7.88
N ASN A 179 -18.12 -5.56 7.83
CA ASN A 179 -17.06 -5.96 8.76
C ASN A 179 -15.63 -5.60 8.29
N LYS A 180 -15.49 -5.18 7.02
CA LYS A 180 -14.22 -4.75 6.42
C LYS A 180 -14.30 -3.32 5.92
N TYR A 181 -13.15 -2.77 5.54
CA TYR A 181 -12.97 -1.44 4.97
C TYR A 181 -12.68 -1.59 3.46
N PRO A 182 -13.71 -1.67 2.61
CA PRO A 182 -13.49 -1.94 1.19
C PRO A 182 -12.99 -0.70 0.43
N ILE A 183 -11.98 -0.91 -0.42
CA ILE A 183 -11.50 0.04 -1.41
C ILE A 183 -11.73 -0.58 -2.79
N TYR A 184 -12.43 0.15 -3.65
CA TYR A 184 -12.89 -0.34 -4.95
C TYR A 184 -12.48 0.60 -6.07
N ASN A 185 -12.13 0.05 -7.22
CA ASN A 185 -11.99 0.86 -8.42
C ASN A 185 -13.36 1.28 -8.97
N LYS A 186 -13.33 2.28 -9.86
CA LYS A 186 -14.52 2.86 -10.47
C LYS A 186 -15.42 1.81 -11.12
N SER A 187 -14.84 0.87 -11.85
CA SER A 187 -15.57 -0.24 -12.49
C SER A 187 -16.34 -1.09 -11.48
N THR A 188 -15.72 -1.42 -10.34
CA THR A 188 -16.38 -2.16 -9.25
C THR A 188 -17.48 -1.34 -8.59
N VAL A 189 -17.25 -0.03 -8.38
CA VAL A 189 -18.26 0.89 -7.84
C VAL A 189 -19.47 1.00 -8.77
N ASP A 190 -19.26 1.14 -10.08
CA ASP A 190 -20.33 1.22 -11.07
C ASP A 190 -21.14 -0.08 -11.15
N LEU A 191 -20.48 -1.23 -11.02
CA LEU A 191 -21.13 -2.54 -10.93
C LEU A 191 -22.02 -2.65 -9.68
N LEU A 192 -21.49 -2.29 -8.51
CA LEU A 192 -22.23 -2.28 -7.25
C LEU A 192 -23.41 -1.31 -7.28
N ARG A 193 -23.19 -0.08 -7.78
CA ARG A 193 -24.21 0.94 -7.97
C ARG A 193 -25.39 0.40 -8.80
N SER A 194 -25.08 -0.28 -9.90
CA SER A 194 -26.10 -0.87 -10.79
C SER A 194 -26.90 -1.95 -10.04
N ALA A 195 -26.22 -2.85 -9.34
CA ALA A 195 -26.87 -3.92 -8.57
C ALA A 195 -27.73 -3.38 -7.40
N ILE A 196 -27.30 -2.32 -6.73
CA ILE A 196 -28.09 -1.65 -5.67
C ILE A 196 -29.32 -0.98 -6.27
N LYS A 197 -29.16 -0.26 -7.40
CA LYS A 197 -30.27 0.41 -8.09
C LYS A 197 -31.34 -0.58 -8.59
N GLU A 198 -30.92 -1.76 -9.02
CA GLU A 198 -31.80 -2.86 -9.43
C GLU A 198 -32.40 -3.64 -8.25
N GLY A 199 -32.03 -3.30 -7.01
CA GLY A 199 -32.54 -3.99 -5.81
C GLY A 199 -31.94 -5.38 -5.57
N LYS A 200 -30.88 -5.76 -6.29
CA LYS A 200 -30.17 -7.04 -6.13
C LYS A 200 -29.31 -7.08 -4.86
N ILE A 201 -28.85 -5.91 -4.40
CA ILE A 201 -28.09 -5.76 -3.15
C ILE A 201 -28.83 -4.76 -2.26
N GLN A 202 -29.08 -5.16 -1.01
CA GLN A 202 -29.57 -4.25 0.03
C GLN A 202 -28.41 -3.94 0.97
N VAL A 203 -27.96 -2.68 0.96
CA VAL A 203 -26.84 -2.26 1.81
C VAL A 203 -27.37 -1.79 3.16
N PRO A 204 -26.95 -2.40 4.28
CA PRO A 204 -27.35 -1.92 5.60
C PRO A 204 -26.70 -0.58 5.93
N SER A 205 -27.42 0.30 6.62
CA SER A 205 -26.94 1.64 6.98
C SER A 205 -25.65 1.65 7.80
N TYR A 206 -25.45 0.65 8.67
CA TYR A 206 -24.24 0.52 9.48
C TYR A 206 -22.99 0.16 8.65
N SER A 207 -23.17 -0.45 7.46
CA SER A 207 -22.05 -0.83 6.60
C SER A 207 -21.43 0.40 5.93
N ASN A 208 -22.21 1.46 5.73
CA ASN A 208 -21.78 2.65 5.02
C ASN A 208 -20.60 3.34 5.69
N SER A 209 -20.49 3.31 7.02
CA SER A 209 -19.41 3.97 7.75
C SER A 209 -18.02 3.42 7.38
N ASN A 210 -17.84 2.10 7.30
CA ASN A 210 -16.53 1.52 6.98
C ASN A 210 -16.14 1.74 5.52
N ILE A 211 -17.12 1.73 4.62
CA ILE A 211 -16.92 2.04 3.20
C ILE A 211 -16.51 3.52 3.05
N LYS A 212 -17.23 4.44 3.70
CA LYS A 212 -16.88 5.88 3.69
C LYS A 212 -15.46 6.10 4.23
N ASN A 213 -15.13 5.49 5.37
CA ASN A 213 -13.79 5.56 5.97
C ASN A 213 -12.70 5.13 4.98
N ALA A 214 -12.85 3.96 4.37
CA ALA A 214 -11.89 3.41 3.44
C ALA A 214 -11.69 4.30 2.21
N ASN A 215 -12.80 4.80 1.64
CA ASN A 215 -12.76 5.61 0.42
C ASN A 215 -12.20 7.01 0.68
N VAL A 216 -12.53 7.65 1.80
CA VAL A 216 -11.91 8.94 2.19
C VAL A 216 -10.41 8.76 2.42
N ALA A 217 -10.00 7.71 3.15
CA ALA A 217 -8.59 7.44 3.36
C ALA A 217 -7.84 7.19 2.04
N SER A 218 -8.44 6.40 1.14
CA SER A 218 -7.88 6.11 -0.18
C SER A 218 -7.73 7.38 -1.02
N ASP A 219 -8.79 8.18 -1.16
CA ASP A 219 -8.76 9.44 -1.91
C ASP A 219 -7.68 10.39 -1.37
N LEU A 220 -7.57 10.52 -0.05
CA LEU A 220 -6.53 11.34 0.54
C LEU A 220 -5.13 10.81 0.21
N ILE A 221 -4.87 9.51 0.44
CA ILE A 221 -3.54 8.93 0.21
C ILE A 221 -3.11 9.05 -1.25
N LEU A 222 -4.03 8.85 -2.21
CA LEU A 222 -3.75 9.01 -3.63
C LEU A 222 -3.37 10.46 -4.01
N ARG A 223 -3.75 11.46 -3.21
CA ARG A 223 -3.33 12.86 -3.39
C ARG A 223 -1.94 13.16 -2.83
N LEU A 224 -1.27 12.19 -2.20
CA LEU A 224 0.11 12.40 -1.76
C LEU A 224 1.00 12.66 -2.98
N PRO A 225 1.93 13.62 -2.91
CA PRO A 225 2.72 13.99 -4.08
C PRO A 225 3.59 12.82 -4.50
N VAL A 226 3.62 12.52 -5.81
CA VAL A 226 4.49 11.47 -6.42
C VAL A 226 4.19 10.04 -5.92
N PHE A 227 3.06 9.83 -5.22
CA PHE A 227 2.67 8.54 -4.67
C PHE A 227 2.57 7.40 -5.71
N GLU A 228 2.05 7.73 -6.89
CA GLU A 228 1.95 6.80 -8.02
C GLU A 228 3.31 6.21 -8.40
N ASN A 229 4.39 6.99 -8.29
CA ASN A 229 5.75 6.59 -8.65
C ASN A 229 6.52 5.95 -7.49
N SER A 230 6.01 6.00 -6.25
CA SER A 230 6.67 5.33 -5.12
C SER A 230 6.62 3.82 -5.27
N THR A 231 7.71 3.15 -4.90
CA THR A 231 7.76 1.68 -4.89
C THR A 231 7.04 1.11 -3.68
N VAL A 232 6.59 -0.14 -3.76
CA VAL A 232 6.01 -0.87 -2.62
C VAL A 232 6.94 -0.89 -1.39
N ASP A 233 8.25 -1.08 -1.60
CA ASP A 233 9.25 -1.12 -0.51
C ASP A 233 9.31 0.21 0.25
N GLU A 234 9.33 1.34 -0.48
CA GLU A 234 9.29 2.68 0.13
C GLU A 234 8.02 2.87 0.97
N ILE A 235 6.86 2.43 0.47
CA ILE A 235 5.60 2.50 1.22
C ILE A 235 5.65 1.66 2.49
N ILE A 236 6.23 0.46 2.43
CA ILE A 236 6.42 -0.41 3.59
C ILE A 236 7.30 0.28 4.63
N ASP A 237 8.39 0.92 4.21
CA ASP A 237 9.32 1.59 5.12
C ASP A 237 8.72 2.87 5.73
N ILE A 238 7.98 3.66 4.95
CA ILE A 238 7.19 4.78 5.46
C ILE A 238 6.19 4.30 6.52
N ARG A 239 5.48 3.20 6.23
CA ARG A 239 4.50 2.63 7.18
C ARG A 239 5.17 2.21 8.49
N LYS A 240 6.38 1.63 8.44
CA LYS A 240 7.16 1.26 9.64
C LYS A 240 7.59 2.49 10.42
N GLU A 241 8.13 3.52 9.76
CA GLU A 241 8.56 4.77 10.41
C GLU A 241 7.41 5.45 11.14
N LEU A 242 6.21 5.43 10.54
CA LEU A 242 5.05 6.18 11.00
C LEU A 242 4.02 5.36 11.78
N ASP A 243 4.34 4.14 12.20
CA ASP A 243 3.37 3.22 12.83
C ASP A 243 2.67 3.80 14.06
N LYS A 244 3.40 4.56 14.88
CA LYS A 244 2.81 5.21 16.06
C LYS A 244 1.78 6.30 15.74
N TYR A 245 1.76 6.83 14.51
CA TYR A 245 0.88 7.94 14.12
C TYR A 245 -0.36 7.50 13.34
N VAL A 246 -0.36 6.26 12.80
CA VAL A 246 -1.44 5.78 11.91
C VAL A 246 -2.81 5.78 12.60
N ASN A 247 -2.87 5.50 13.90
CA ASN A 247 -4.13 5.48 14.65
C ASN A 247 -4.74 6.87 14.80
N ASN A 248 -3.92 7.91 14.96
CA ASN A 248 -4.42 9.28 15.01
C ASN A 248 -5.01 9.69 13.66
N PHE A 249 -4.36 9.28 12.57
CA PHE A 249 -4.87 9.48 11.22
C PHE A 249 -6.18 8.73 10.99
N ARG A 250 -6.28 7.45 11.39
CA ARG A 250 -7.52 6.67 11.34
C ARG A 250 -8.66 7.36 12.10
N GLY A 251 -8.37 7.94 13.26
CA GLY A 251 -9.34 8.76 14.01
C GLY A 251 -9.84 9.96 13.19
N ALA A 252 -8.93 10.74 12.57
CA ALA A 252 -9.33 11.84 11.70
C ALA A 252 -10.14 11.38 10.49
N ILE A 253 -9.83 10.23 9.89
CA ILE A 253 -10.62 9.68 8.78
C ILE A 253 -12.06 9.40 9.21
N VAL A 254 -12.28 8.87 10.42
CA VAL A 254 -13.64 8.68 10.96
C VAL A 254 -14.36 10.02 11.05
N ASP A 255 -13.75 11.02 11.70
CA ASP A 255 -14.33 12.36 11.86
C ASP A 255 -14.65 13.02 10.52
N TYR A 256 -13.82 12.78 9.51
CA TYR A 256 -14.00 13.29 8.16
C TYR A 256 -15.10 12.57 7.39
N SER A 257 -15.17 11.25 7.51
CA SER A 257 -16.18 10.43 6.84
C SER A 257 -17.61 10.76 7.30
N GLU A 258 -17.78 11.11 8.59
CA GLU A 258 -19.07 11.45 9.18
C GLU A 258 -19.64 12.76 8.62
N LYS A 259 -18.79 13.62 8.06
CA LYS A 259 -19.19 14.88 7.43
C LYS A 259 -19.72 14.69 6.00
N ILE A 260 -19.42 13.55 5.38
CA ILE A 260 -19.86 13.22 4.03
C ILE A 260 -21.28 12.64 4.10
N LYS A 261 -22.22 13.36 3.49
CA LYS A 261 -23.64 13.00 3.48
C LYS A 261 -23.92 11.95 2.42
N SER A 262 -23.31 12.11 1.25
CA SER A 262 -23.52 11.22 0.11
C SER A 262 -23.08 9.79 0.40
N GLU A 263 -23.69 8.83 -0.31
CA GLU A 263 -23.34 7.42 -0.18
C GLU A 263 -22.12 7.07 -1.04
N PRO A 264 -21.26 6.13 -0.61
CA PRO A 264 -19.97 5.85 -1.27
C PRO A 264 -20.04 5.47 -2.75
N TRP A 265 -21.18 4.95 -3.19
CA TRP A 265 -21.40 4.51 -4.56
C TRP A 265 -22.04 5.58 -5.45
N THR A 266 -22.18 6.84 -5.00
CA THR A 266 -22.74 7.92 -5.81
C THR A 266 -21.66 8.89 -6.27
N ASN A 267 -21.89 9.62 -7.37
CA ASN A 267 -20.89 10.57 -7.90
C ASN A 267 -20.71 11.77 -6.96
N GLU A 268 -21.73 12.11 -6.16
CA GLU A 268 -21.69 13.19 -5.18
C GLU A 268 -20.66 12.93 -4.08
N PHE A 269 -20.38 11.65 -3.76
CA PHE A 269 -19.37 11.29 -2.77
C PHE A 269 -17.97 11.79 -3.14
N GLU A 270 -17.53 11.57 -4.39
CA GLU A 270 -16.22 12.03 -4.88
C GLU A 270 -16.09 13.56 -4.77
N HIS A 271 -17.17 14.28 -5.14
CA HIS A 271 -17.21 15.74 -5.02
C HIS A 271 -17.18 16.23 -3.57
N GLU A 272 -17.89 15.56 -2.66
CA GLU A 272 -17.86 15.89 -1.23
C GLU A 272 -16.48 15.61 -0.60
N ALA A 273 -15.86 14.48 -0.93
CA ALA A 273 -14.51 14.14 -0.48
C ALA A 273 -13.47 15.17 -0.96
N TYR A 274 -13.55 15.58 -2.23
CA TYR A 274 -12.67 16.63 -2.75
C TYR A 274 -12.87 17.98 -2.04
N ASN A 275 -14.11 18.37 -1.79
CA ASN A 275 -14.42 19.61 -1.07
C ASN A 275 -13.93 19.57 0.38
N LEU A 276 -14.06 18.42 1.05
CA LEU A 276 -13.52 18.19 2.38
C LEU A 276 -11.99 18.35 2.37
N PHE A 277 -11.30 17.78 1.38
CA PHE A 277 -9.86 17.93 1.24
C PHE A 277 -9.45 19.40 1.16
N LEU A 278 -10.08 20.17 0.26
CA LEU A 278 -9.76 21.58 0.06
C LEU A 278 -10.03 22.45 1.30
N LYS A 279 -11.15 22.20 1.98
CA LYS A 279 -11.63 23.08 3.06
C LYS A 279 -11.03 22.72 4.42
N GLU A 280 -10.70 21.46 4.66
CA GLU A 280 -10.33 20.99 5.99
C GLU A 280 -8.96 20.32 6.05
N VAL A 281 -8.65 19.42 5.11
CA VAL A 281 -7.40 18.65 5.16
C VAL A 281 -6.23 19.54 4.73
N ASN A 282 -6.29 20.10 3.53
CA ASN A 282 -5.18 20.88 2.96
C ASN A 282 -4.74 22.06 3.86
N PRO A 283 -5.63 22.88 4.43
CA PRO A 283 -5.22 23.95 5.34
C PRO A 283 -4.50 23.45 6.59
N LYS A 284 -4.92 22.32 7.16
CA LYS A 284 -4.24 21.70 8.31
C LYS A 284 -2.87 21.15 7.93
N ILE A 285 -2.72 20.57 6.74
CA ILE A 285 -1.42 20.13 6.22
C ILE A 285 -0.46 21.30 6.03
N MET A 286 -0.95 22.43 5.51
CA MET A 286 -0.16 23.66 5.38
C MET A 286 0.26 24.20 6.75
N ALA A 287 -0.64 24.22 7.73
CA ALA A 287 -0.33 24.63 9.10
C ALA A 287 0.76 23.75 9.74
N ILE A 288 0.68 22.41 9.58
CA ILE A 288 1.73 21.49 10.04
C ILE A 288 3.07 21.81 9.36
N ASP A 289 3.06 22.09 8.04
CA ASP A 289 4.29 22.43 7.31
C ASP A 289 4.94 23.71 7.84
N GLU A 290 4.14 24.73 8.14
CA GLU A 290 4.59 25.98 8.74
C GLU A 290 5.16 25.76 10.15
N GLU A 291 4.48 24.99 10.99
CA GLU A 291 4.94 24.64 12.34
C GLU A 291 6.27 23.86 12.30
N VAL A 292 6.41 22.89 11.41
CA VAL A 292 7.65 22.12 11.21
C VAL A 292 8.80 23.02 10.76
N LYS A 293 8.54 23.93 9.81
CA LYS A 293 9.54 24.90 9.33
C LYS A 293 9.98 25.84 10.44
N ALA A 294 9.03 26.40 11.19
CA ALA A 294 9.31 27.26 12.34
C ALA A 294 10.14 26.52 13.40
N ASN A 295 9.78 25.27 13.72
CA ASN A 295 10.50 24.47 14.70
C ASN A 295 11.92 24.11 14.22
N LYS A 296 12.13 23.85 12.93
CA LYS A 296 13.47 23.64 12.35
C LYS A 296 14.36 24.90 12.43
N LEU A 297 13.78 26.09 12.31
CA LEU A 297 14.52 27.35 12.51
C LEU A 297 14.99 27.50 13.95
N LEU A 298 14.13 27.19 14.94
CA LEU A 298 14.50 27.16 16.35
C LEU A 298 15.67 26.21 16.61
N TYR A 299 15.63 24.98 16.06
CA TYR A 299 16.74 24.03 16.17
C TYR A 299 18.05 24.57 15.61
N LYS A 300 18.03 25.17 14.40
CA LYS A 300 19.24 25.74 13.78
C LYS A 300 19.85 26.85 14.61
N MET A 301 19.04 27.63 15.33
CA MET A 301 19.52 28.67 16.23
C MET A 301 20.18 28.08 17.47
N VAL A 302 19.57 27.04 18.07
CA VAL A 302 20.18 26.28 19.18
C VAL A 302 21.50 25.66 18.75
N GLU A 303 21.54 24.99 17.60
CA GLU A 303 22.74 24.35 17.06
C GLU A 303 23.87 25.36 16.81
N LYS A 304 23.55 26.52 16.21
CA LYS A 304 24.52 27.58 15.96
C LYS A 304 25.10 28.16 17.25
N ASN A 305 24.28 28.34 18.28
CA ASN A 305 24.70 28.86 19.59
C ASN A 305 25.56 27.87 20.37
N LEU A 306 25.29 26.56 20.25
CA LEU A 306 26.14 25.52 20.85
C LEU A 306 27.51 25.43 20.16
N LYS A 307 27.58 25.67 18.84
CA LYS A 307 28.83 25.61 18.07
C LYS A 307 29.68 26.89 18.16
N ASN A 308 29.06 28.07 18.32
CA ASN A 308 29.74 29.37 18.38
C ASN A 308 29.14 30.26 19.48
N PRO A 309 29.59 30.14 20.75
CA PRO A 309 29.01 30.85 21.89
C PRO A 309 29.21 32.38 21.88
N ILE A 310 29.98 32.95 20.96
CA ILE A 310 30.38 34.39 20.98
C ILE A 310 29.51 35.28 20.06
N SER A 311 28.65 34.72 19.21
CA SER A 311 27.90 35.53 18.25
C SER A 311 26.42 35.59 18.62
N PHE A 312 25.90 36.81 18.81
CA PHE A 312 24.48 37.22 18.95
C PHE A 312 23.95 37.51 20.37
N ALA A 313 24.43 38.62 20.95
CA ALA A 313 23.62 39.49 21.80
C ALA A 313 22.61 40.28 20.94
N THR A 314 21.69 39.59 20.25
CA THR A 314 20.66 40.25 19.44
C THR A 314 19.30 39.62 19.73
N PRO A 315 18.35 40.36 20.34
CA PRO A 315 17.02 39.86 20.65
C PRO A 315 16.17 39.86 19.39
N MET A 316 16.26 38.81 18.59
CA MET A 316 15.20 38.47 17.66
C MET A 316 14.42 37.34 18.30
N PHE A 317 13.34 37.66 19.01
CA PHE A 317 12.08 36.90 19.16
C PHE A 317 11.29 37.50 20.31
N GLY A 318 10.36 38.39 19.96
CA GLY A 318 9.40 38.97 20.88
C GLY A 318 8.30 39.68 20.11
N ALA A 319 7.66 39.00 19.14
CA ALA A 319 6.54 39.57 18.41
C ALA A 319 5.74 38.50 17.63
N ILE A 320 5.21 37.47 18.29
CA ILE A 320 4.03 36.78 17.75
C ILE A 320 3.05 36.55 18.91
N ILE A 321 1.98 37.36 18.89
CA ILE A 321 0.73 37.32 19.70
C ILE A 321 0.81 37.78 21.17
N SER A 322 0.89 39.11 21.42
CA SER A 322 0.45 39.75 22.68
C SER A 322 0.21 41.26 22.47
N PRO A 323 -0.82 41.91 23.08
CA PRO A 323 -1.05 43.34 22.92
C PRO A 323 0.11 44.19 23.48
N ILE A 324 0.66 45.04 22.62
CA ILE A 324 1.88 45.85 22.81
C ILE A 324 1.67 46.96 23.86
N SER A 325 1.69 46.65 25.15
CA SER A 325 1.63 47.72 26.18
C SER A 325 2.60 47.61 27.37
N ASN A 326 3.45 46.59 27.48
CA ASN A 326 4.34 46.46 28.65
C ASN A 326 5.82 46.12 28.32
N PHE A 327 6.40 46.71 27.27
CA PHE A 327 7.79 46.43 26.87
C PHE A 327 8.86 47.42 27.40
N ILE A 328 8.61 48.09 28.53
CA ILE A 328 9.55 49.14 29.03
C ILE A 328 10.40 48.72 30.24
N ASN A 329 10.20 47.57 30.89
CA ASN A 329 11.02 47.20 32.06
C ASN A 329 11.68 45.81 31.96
N LEU A 330 12.51 45.60 30.93
CA LEU A 330 13.58 44.60 31.00
C LEU A 330 14.92 45.30 31.34
N SER A 331 14.96 45.96 32.50
CA SER A 331 16.18 46.52 33.04
C SER A 331 17.05 45.41 33.63
N THR A 332 18.17 45.14 32.94
CA THR A 332 19.53 44.94 33.51
C THR A 332 19.78 43.90 34.62
N THR A 333 18.81 43.11 35.06
CA THR A 333 19.01 42.15 36.17
C THR A 333 19.48 40.77 35.69
N ALA A 334 19.39 40.48 34.39
CA ALA A 334 19.85 39.19 33.84
C ALA A 334 21.38 39.11 33.58
N MET A 335 22.13 40.19 33.83
CA MET A 335 23.57 40.27 33.50
C MET A 335 24.53 39.89 34.64
N LEU A 336 24.07 39.55 35.85
CA LEU A 336 24.97 39.38 37.02
C LEU A 336 24.86 38.08 37.82
N THR A 337 24.13 37.07 37.35
CA THR A 337 24.21 35.71 37.92
C THR A 337 24.67 34.75 36.83
N GLY A 338 25.83 34.11 36.99
CA GLY A 338 26.53 33.26 36.02
C GLY A 338 25.82 31.96 35.59
N ALA A 339 24.52 32.02 35.28
CA ALA A 339 23.67 30.94 34.81
C ALA A 339 23.29 31.06 33.30
N SER A 340 23.95 31.95 32.56
CA SER A 340 23.32 32.66 31.44
C SER A 340 23.44 32.06 30.03
N MET A 341 24.07 30.89 29.82
CA MET A 341 24.26 30.36 28.44
C MET A 341 23.95 28.87 28.25
N ALA A 342 24.23 28.04 29.26
CA ALA A 342 23.83 26.63 29.24
C ALA A 342 22.32 26.46 29.54
N GLY A 343 21.75 27.29 30.44
CA GLY A 343 20.33 27.21 30.79
C GLY A 343 19.40 27.62 29.64
N THR A 344 19.75 28.66 28.88
CA THR A 344 18.94 29.16 27.76
C THR A 344 18.95 28.21 26.55
N SER A 345 20.10 27.58 26.25
CA SER A 345 20.21 26.57 25.20
C SER A 345 19.50 25.26 25.56
N LEU A 346 19.59 24.82 26.82
CA LEU A 346 18.84 23.65 27.31
C LEU A 346 17.33 23.89 27.32
N LEU A 347 16.86 25.07 27.75
CA LEU A 347 15.45 25.43 27.70
C LEU A 347 14.93 25.52 26.27
N ALA A 348 15.68 26.13 25.34
CA ALA A 348 15.30 26.20 23.94
C ALA A 348 15.29 24.81 23.25
N TYR A 349 16.23 23.92 23.62
CA TYR A 349 16.21 22.53 23.16
C TYR A 349 14.99 21.77 23.69
N LYS A 350 14.66 21.96 24.98
CA LYS A 350 13.46 21.39 25.58
C LYS A 350 12.19 21.91 24.88
N GLU A 351 12.10 23.21 24.64
CA GLU A 351 10.99 23.84 23.92
C GLU A 351 10.86 23.33 22.48
N TRP A 352 11.98 23.20 21.76
CA TRP A 352 12.01 22.58 20.42
C TRP A 352 11.47 21.14 20.43
N LYS A 353 11.90 20.34 21.41
CA LYS A 353 11.50 18.95 21.56
C LYS A 353 10.02 18.83 21.93
N GLU A 354 9.54 19.69 22.83
CA GLU A 354 8.13 19.77 23.22
C GLU A 354 7.25 20.17 22.04
N LYS A 355 7.65 21.21 21.28
CA LYS A 355 6.95 21.62 20.05
C LYS A 355 6.96 20.52 18.99
N LEU A 356 8.09 19.84 18.79
CA LEU A 356 8.14 18.70 17.87
C LEU A 356 7.15 17.61 18.27
N SER A 357 7.12 17.27 19.57
CA SER A 357 6.18 16.29 20.10
C SER A 357 4.72 16.73 19.92
N GLN A 358 4.41 18.02 20.04
CA GLN A 358 3.05 18.54 19.82
C GLN A 358 2.65 18.45 18.34
N ILE A 359 3.55 18.80 17.43
CA ILE A 359 3.34 18.66 15.98
C ILE A 359 3.09 17.20 15.62
N GLU A 360 3.89 16.29 16.17
CA GLU A 360 3.77 14.83 15.97
C GLU A 360 2.45 14.24 16.51
N GLN A 361 1.81 14.90 17.48
CA GLN A 361 0.51 14.49 18.02
C GLN A 361 -0.67 14.91 17.12
N ASN A 362 -0.47 15.78 16.14
CA ASN A 362 -1.51 16.18 15.21
C ASN A 362 -2.05 14.95 14.45
N GLN A 363 -3.38 14.83 14.34
CA GLN A 363 -4.02 13.68 13.69
C GLN A 363 -3.62 13.53 12.22
N LEU A 364 -3.26 14.62 11.55
CA LEU A 364 -2.81 14.62 10.16
C LEU A 364 -1.28 14.55 10.00
N TYR A 365 -0.52 14.42 11.09
CA TYR A 365 0.94 14.33 11.02
C TYR A 365 1.40 13.15 10.18
N PHE A 366 0.75 11.98 10.32
CA PHE A 366 1.00 10.80 9.51
C PHE A 366 0.95 11.13 8.01
N TYR A 367 -0.17 11.70 7.56
CA TYR A 367 -0.38 12.06 6.16
C TYR A 367 0.63 13.08 5.65
N TYR A 368 0.85 14.17 6.41
CA TYR A 368 1.87 15.17 6.10
C TYR A 368 3.25 14.55 5.92
N LYS A 369 3.66 13.73 6.88
CA LYS A 369 5.00 13.15 6.94
C LYS A 369 5.20 12.10 5.84
N SER A 370 4.19 11.28 5.53
CA SER A 370 4.20 10.38 4.37
C SER A 370 4.47 11.15 3.09
N GLY A 371 3.75 12.24 2.82
CA GLY A 371 3.98 13.08 1.65
C GLY A 371 5.39 13.66 1.60
N LYS A 372 5.93 14.11 2.74
CA LYS A 372 7.30 14.62 2.83
C LYS A 372 8.39 13.57 2.63
N ILE A 373 8.14 12.30 2.97
CA ILE A 373 9.12 11.22 2.74
C ILE A 373 9.10 10.82 1.27
N ILE A 374 7.91 10.67 0.69
CA ILE A 374 7.73 10.29 -0.72
C ILE A 374 8.27 11.34 -1.69
N SER A 375 8.17 12.63 -1.34
CA SER A 375 8.62 13.72 -2.21
C SER A 375 10.13 13.98 -2.16
N LYS A 376 10.91 13.15 -1.48
CA LYS A 376 12.38 13.25 -1.43
C LYS A 376 12.97 12.36 -2.50
#